data_AF-A0AAE2CG27-F1
#
_entry.id   AF-A0AAE2CG27-F1
#
_cell.length_a   1.000
_cell.length_b   1.000
_cell.length_c   1.000
_cell.angle_alpha   90.00
_cell.angle_beta   90.00
_cell.angle_gamma   90.00
#
_symmetry.space_group_name_H-M   'P 1'
#
loop_
_entity.id
_entity.type
_entity.pdbx_description
1 polymer ?
#
loop_
_entity_poly.entity_id
_entity_poly.type
_entity_poly.pdbx_seq_one_letter_code
_entity_poly.pdbx_strand_id
1 'polypeptide(L)'
;MHLKLGEVDAVVVSSAEAAKEVLKMHDINFAYRPSLLVTDILCYGNTNIAFAPYGEYWRQLRKICTLELLSAKLVQSFGHIREEEFLNLCRWIASQSGLLINLTERINLTTSDVVTWASHGKKTEEQAAFTSVIKETIELAAGFHIADVYPSIKLFSRVSGMKGGVERLHKESDRILQSIINDHRAINAAKNAGQSENHEDLIDVLLKFHDSGDELHLTIDNLKSVLQDMFSAGSETSSTTVDWAMAEMLKHPRILKKAQDEGYGQQREKAGNNGDPSGAGEWGQIGDLGLRAGRRGRRGFRWKAGGGDQAAAEGAVARQRQKRRRWQEQRRQHECQEKGKR
;
A
#
# COMPACT_ATOMS: atom_id res chain seq x y z
N MET A 1 -24.30 0.01 -22.29
CA MET A 1 -25.13 1.23 -22.14
C MET A 1 -24.31 2.44 -22.57
N HIS A 2 -24.85 3.35 -23.38
CA HIS A 2 -24.16 4.60 -23.76
C HIS A 2 -24.72 5.76 -22.95
N LEU A 3 -23.84 6.61 -22.43
CA LEU A 3 -24.14 7.78 -21.62
C LEU A 3 -23.39 8.99 -22.21
N LYS A 4 -24.07 10.14 -22.25
CA LYS A 4 -23.43 11.41 -22.58
C LYS A 4 -23.21 12.22 -21.30
N LEU A 5 -21.96 12.28 -20.85
CA LEU A 5 -21.53 13.08 -19.70
C LEU A 5 -21.08 14.44 -20.22
N GLY A 6 -22.02 15.39 -20.32
CA GLY A 6 -21.77 16.70 -20.95
C GLY A 6 -21.30 16.57 -22.39
N GLU A 7 -20.03 16.87 -22.65
CA GLU A 7 -19.38 16.73 -23.96
C GLU A 7 -18.70 15.37 -24.17
N VAL A 8 -18.60 14.54 -23.12
CA VAL A 8 -17.89 13.26 -23.15
C VAL A 8 -18.86 12.10 -23.36
N ASP A 9 -18.63 11.33 -24.42
CA ASP A 9 -19.32 10.05 -24.65
C ASP A 9 -18.70 8.94 -23.80
N ALA A 10 -19.54 8.23 -23.05
CA ALA A 10 -19.14 7.14 -22.18
C ALA A 10 -19.93 5.86 -22.51
N VAL A 11 -19.24 4.73 -22.57
CA VAL A 11 -19.86 3.41 -22.71
C VAL A 11 -19.63 2.63 -21.42
N VAL A 12 -20.72 2.21 -20.78
CA VAL A 12 -20.69 1.39 -19.58
C VAL A 12 -20.69 -0.09 -19.97
N VAL A 13 -19.63 -0.78 -19.54
CA VAL A 13 -19.44 -2.22 -19.63
C VAL A 13 -19.88 -2.85 -18.32
N SER A 14 -20.94 -3.66 -18.35
CA SER A 14 -21.62 -4.17 -17.15
C SER A 14 -21.88 -5.68 -17.16
N SER A 15 -21.12 -6.43 -17.95
CA SER A 15 -21.17 -7.91 -18.04
C SER A 15 -19.77 -8.48 -18.20
N ALA A 16 -19.54 -9.71 -17.73
CA ALA A 16 -18.24 -10.37 -17.82
C ALA A 16 -17.81 -10.62 -19.27
N GLU A 17 -18.75 -10.94 -20.16
CA GLU A 17 -18.53 -11.19 -21.58
C GLU A 17 -18.03 -9.93 -22.27
N ALA A 18 -18.75 -8.81 -22.13
CA ALA A 18 -18.33 -7.52 -22.67
C ALA A 18 -17.00 -7.03 -22.06
N ALA A 19 -16.76 -7.26 -20.76
CA ALA A 19 -15.49 -6.92 -20.13
C ALA A 19 -14.32 -7.71 -20.73
N LYS A 20 -14.53 -8.99 -21.05
CA LYS A 20 -13.52 -9.83 -21.74
C LYS A 20 -13.21 -9.30 -23.14
N GLU A 21 -14.22 -8.90 -23.90
CA GLU A 21 -14.00 -8.29 -25.23
C GLU A 21 -13.14 -7.02 -25.13
N VAL A 22 -13.48 -6.12 -24.19
CA VAL A 22 -12.81 -4.82 -24.04
C VAL A 22 -11.39 -4.95 -23.43
N LEU A 23 -11.23 -5.74 -22.36
CA LEU A 23 -10.00 -5.77 -21.56
C LEU A 23 -9.02 -6.88 -21.96
N LYS A 24 -9.41 -7.79 -22.86
CA LYS A 24 -8.55 -8.90 -23.30
C LYS A 24 -8.49 -9.06 -24.82
N MET A 25 -9.62 -9.03 -25.51
CA MET A 25 -9.63 -9.25 -26.98
C MET A 25 -9.21 -7.99 -27.74
N HIS A 26 -9.58 -6.82 -27.24
CA HIS A 26 -9.31 -5.51 -27.83
C HIS A 26 -8.59 -4.56 -26.85
N ASP A 27 -7.82 -5.12 -25.91
CA ASP A 27 -7.20 -4.39 -24.80
C ASP A 27 -6.39 -3.16 -25.22
N ILE A 28 -5.58 -3.26 -26.29
CA ILE A 28 -4.79 -2.14 -26.82
C ILE A 28 -5.69 -1.01 -27.35
N ASN A 29 -6.81 -1.33 -28.00
CA ASN A 29 -7.75 -0.32 -28.52
C ASN A 29 -8.42 0.48 -27.39
N PHE A 30 -8.55 -0.12 -26.20
CA PHE A 30 -9.14 0.48 -25.01
C PHE A 30 -8.10 0.84 -23.93
N ALA A 31 -6.80 0.83 -24.27
CA ALA A 31 -5.72 1.17 -23.35
C ALA A 31 -5.58 2.69 -23.12
N TYR A 32 -6.35 3.51 -23.85
CA TYR A 32 -6.40 4.96 -23.65
C TYR A 32 -6.80 5.31 -22.20
N ARG A 33 -6.19 6.38 -21.69
CA ARG A 33 -6.47 6.95 -20.36
C ARG A 33 -6.84 8.42 -20.55
N PRO A 34 -8.09 8.81 -20.23
CA PRO A 34 -8.47 10.23 -20.25
C PRO A 34 -7.62 11.03 -19.27
N SER A 35 -7.12 12.18 -19.71
CA SER A 35 -6.41 13.12 -18.85
C SER A 35 -7.42 13.95 -18.06
N LEU A 36 -7.41 13.80 -16.74
CA LEU A 36 -8.25 14.54 -15.80
C LEU A 36 -7.44 15.67 -15.16
N LEU A 37 -8.08 16.80 -14.82
CA LEU A 37 -7.35 17.95 -14.25
C LEU A 37 -6.60 17.56 -12.95
N VAL A 38 -7.22 16.74 -12.11
CA VAL A 38 -6.65 16.32 -10.82
C VAL A 38 -5.40 15.47 -11.03
N THR A 39 -5.46 14.48 -11.91
CA THR A 39 -4.34 13.55 -12.15
C THR A 39 -3.24 14.21 -12.97
N ASP A 40 -3.58 15.13 -13.88
CA ASP A 40 -2.60 15.91 -14.63
C ASP A 40 -1.68 16.71 -13.70
N ILE A 41 -2.24 17.37 -12.69
CA ILE A 41 -1.44 18.13 -11.73
C ILE A 41 -0.76 17.20 -10.71
N LEU A 42 -1.50 16.30 -10.07
CA LEU A 42 -0.97 15.48 -8.97
C LEU A 42 -0.02 14.37 -9.42
N CYS A 43 -0.10 13.94 -10.67
CA CYS A 43 0.72 12.87 -11.24
C CYS A 43 1.69 13.40 -12.30
N TYR A 44 2.14 14.64 -12.17
CA TYR A 44 3.22 15.24 -12.97
C TYR A 44 2.98 15.08 -14.48
N GLY A 45 1.83 15.56 -14.97
CA GLY A 45 1.42 15.44 -16.36
C GLY A 45 0.97 14.03 -16.76
N ASN A 46 0.40 13.27 -15.81
CA ASN A 46 0.05 11.86 -16.00
C ASN A 46 1.26 11.00 -16.44
N THR A 47 2.39 11.12 -15.75
CA THR A 47 3.58 10.30 -16.04
C THR A 47 3.68 9.05 -15.15
N ASN A 48 2.68 8.81 -14.32
CA ASN A 48 2.58 7.65 -13.44
C ASN A 48 2.06 6.39 -14.18
N ILE A 49 1.97 5.26 -13.50
CA ILE A 49 1.52 3.98 -14.11
C ILE A 49 0.00 3.96 -14.29
N ALA A 50 -0.74 4.58 -13.36
CA ALA A 50 -2.20 4.55 -13.37
C ALA A 50 -2.81 5.35 -14.54
N PHE A 51 -2.24 6.53 -14.87
CA PHE A 51 -2.84 7.48 -15.81
C PHE A 51 -2.00 7.78 -17.05
N ALA A 52 -0.73 7.33 -17.12
CA ALA A 52 0.05 7.57 -18.34
C ALA A 52 -0.58 6.92 -19.58
N PRO A 53 -0.52 7.60 -20.73
CA PRO A 53 -0.93 7.02 -22.00
C PRO A 53 -0.18 5.72 -22.28
N TYR A 54 -0.89 4.73 -22.80
CA TYR A 54 -0.26 3.49 -23.24
C TYR A 54 0.76 3.78 -24.35
N GLY A 55 1.98 3.28 -24.15
CA GLY A 55 3.10 3.51 -25.04
C GLY A 55 4.36 2.84 -24.53
N GLU A 56 5.49 3.06 -25.19
CA GLU A 56 6.76 2.44 -24.81
C GLU A 56 7.19 2.85 -23.39
N TYR A 57 7.10 4.14 -23.07
CA TYR A 57 7.34 4.67 -21.73
C TYR A 57 6.58 3.90 -20.64
N TRP A 58 5.26 3.80 -20.79
CA TRP A 58 4.41 3.11 -19.81
C TRP A 58 4.73 1.62 -19.71
N ARG A 59 5.02 0.95 -20.84
CA ARG A 59 5.38 -0.48 -20.84
C ARG A 59 6.67 -0.73 -20.08
N GLN A 60 7.69 0.09 -20.30
CA GLN A 60 8.97 -0.05 -19.60
C GLN A 60 8.82 0.28 -18.11
N LEU A 61 8.13 1.36 -17.76
CA LEU A 61 7.88 1.74 -16.38
C LEU A 61 7.11 0.65 -15.61
N ARG A 62 6.04 0.12 -16.22
CA ARG A 62 5.29 -1.01 -15.67
C ARG A 62 6.17 -2.25 -15.49
N LYS A 63 7.04 -2.55 -16.46
CA LYS A 63 7.97 -3.69 -16.38
C LYS A 63 8.93 -3.54 -15.20
N ILE A 64 9.53 -2.35 -15.03
CA ILE A 64 10.45 -2.05 -13.92
C ILE A 64 9.74 -2.30 -12.58
N CYS A 65 8.60 -1.63 -12.31
CA CYS A 65 7.89 -1.83 -11.04
C CYS A 65 7.40 -3.27 -10.84
N THR A 66 7.06 -3.98 -11.93
CA THR A 66 6.68 -5.39 -11.83
C THR A 66 7.83 -6.27 -11.39
N LEU A 67 9.02 -6.08 -11.94
CA LEU A 67 10.20 -6.91 -11.64
C LEU A 67 10.78 -6.57 -10.25
N GLU A 68 10.82 -5.29 -9.92
CA GLU A 68 11.61 -4.73 -8.80
C GLU A 68 10.80 -4.49 -7.53
N LEU A 69 9.47 -4.64 -7.57
CA LEU A 69 8.63 -4.54 -6.38
C LEU A 69 7.50 -5.57 -6.35
N LEU A 70 6.81 -5.75 -7.47
CA LEU A 70 5.54 -6.50 -7.51
C LEU A 70 5.70 -7.97 -7.93
N SER A 71 6.92 -8.47 -8.07
CA SER A 71 7.17 -9.86 -8.43
C SER A 71 6.84 -10.79 -7.26
N ALA A 72 6.37 -12.01 -7.54
CA ALA A 72 5.99 -12.96 -6.49
C ALA A 72 7.10 -13.21 -5.47
N LYS A 73 8.36 -13.25 -5.92
CA LYS A 73 9.54 -13.42 -5.07
C LYS A 73 9.73 -12.24 -4.11
N LEU A 74 9.61 -11.01 -4.59
CA LEU A 74 9.78 -9.81 -3.76
C LEU A 74 8.57 -9.62 -2.82
N VAL A 75 7.35 -9.82 -3.32
CA VAL A 75 6.15 -9.78 -2.47
C VAL A 75 6.26 -10.80 -1.32
N GLN A 76 6.85 -11.98 -1.56
CA GLN A 76 7.12 -12.96 -0.50
C GLN A 76 8.24 -12.51 0.45
N SER A 77 9.31 -11.86 -0.02
CA SER A 77 10.39 -11.38 0.85
C SER A 77 9.89 -10.34 1.87
N PHE A 78 8.90 -9.53 1.50
CA PHE A 78 8.22 -8.59 2.42
C PHE A 78 7.23 -9.26 3.39
N GLY A 79 7.13 -10.60 3.42
CA GLY A 79 6.22 -11.33 4.30
C GLY A 79 6.41 -10.99 5.78
N HIS A 80 7.67 -10.90 6.24
CA HIS A 80 7.99 -10.56 7.62
C HIS A 80 7.49 -9.17 8.05
N ILE A 81 7.52 -8.18 7.16
CA ILE A 81 6.98 -6.83 7.40
C ILE A 81 5.46 -6.91 7.61
N ARG A 82 4.75 -7.63 6.74
CA ARG A 82 3.31 -7.80 6.89
C ARG A 82 2.95 -8.50 8.19
N GLU A 83 3.66 -9.57 8.54
CA GLU A 83 3.44 -10.29 9.79
C GLU A 83 3.67 -9.37 10.99
N GLU A 84 4.77 -8.61 11.03
CA GLU A 84 5.08 -7.71 12.13
C GLU A 84 4.03 -6.58 12.29
N GLU A 85 3.67 -5.90 11.20
CA GLU A 85 2.70 -4.80 11.23
C GLU A 85 1.30 -5.27 11.62
N PHE A 86 0.85 -6.42 11.12
CA PHE A 86 -0.46 -6.97 11.49
C PHE A 86 -0.47 -7.59 12.89
N LEU A 87 0.64 -8.14 13.39
CA LEU A 87 0.78 -8.50 14.80
C LEU A 87 0.67 -7.27 15.71
N ASN A 88 1.28 -6.15 15.32
CA ASN A 88 1.16 -4.89 16.06
C ASN A 88 -0.27 -4.35 16.04
N LEU A 89 -1.00 -4.51 14.93
CA LEU A 89 -2.44 -4.22 14.87
C LEU A 89 -3.22 -5.08 15.87
N CYS A 90 -3.01 -6.40 15.87
CA CYS A 90 -3.69 -7.30 16.81
C CYS A 90 -3.40 -6.94 18.28
N ARG A 91 -2.14 -6.64 18.62
CA ARG A 91 -1.76 -6.18 19.97
C ARG A 91 -2.46 -4.88 20.35
N TRP A 92 -2.56 -3.95 19.41
CA TRP A 92 -3.30 -2.71 19.63
C TRP A 92 -4.80 -2.99 19.86
N ILE A 93 -5.44 -3.86 19.08
CA ILE A 93 -6.85 -4.23 19.30
C ILE A 93 -7.04 -4.84 20.69
N ALA A 94 -6.14 -5.74 21.11
CA ALA A 94 -6.18 -6.35 22.43
C ALA A 94 -6.08 -5.33 23.57
N SER A 95 -5.20 -4.33 23.44
CA SER A 95 -5.07 -3.27 24.44
C SER A 95 -6.27 -2.31 24.51
N GLN A 96 -7.16 -2.35 23.51
CA GLN A 96 -8.40 -1.57 23.49
C GLN A 96 -9.62 -2.36 23.98
N SER A 97 -9.41 -3.55 24.55
CA SER A 97 -10.44 -4.42 25.11
C SER A 97 -11.55 -3.65 25.88
N GLY A 98 -12.81 -3.90 25.52
CA GLY A 98 -13.98 -3.27 26.11
C GLY A 98 -14.36 -1.91 25.53
N LEU A 99 -13.46 -1.25 24.77
CA LEU A 99 -13.67 0.08 24.20
C LEU A 99 -14.28 0.03 22.80
N LEU A 100 -14.94 1.12 22.41
CA LEU A 100 -15.36 1.37 21.03
C LEU A 100 -14.21 2.05 20.27
N ILE A 101 -13.66 1.36 19.28
CA ILE A 101 -12.52 1.76 18.46
C ILE A 101 -12.91 2.04 17.00
N ASN A 102 -12.13 2.88 16.33
CA ASN A 102 -12.18 3.05 14.88
C ASN A 102 -11.12 2.14 14.23
N LEU A 103 -11.53 0.96 13.75
CA LEU A 103 -10.59 -0.01 13.18
C LEU A 103 -10.20 0.37 11.75
N THR A 104 -11.09 1.04 11.00
CA THR A 104 -10.81 1.49 9.62
C THR A 104 -9.56 2.35 9.58
N GLU A 105 -9.47 3.36 10.46
CA GLU A 105 -8.31 4.25 10.55
C GLU A 105 -7.03 3.49 10.90
N ARG A 106 -7.12 2.53 11.82
CA ARG A 106 -5.96 1.73 12.21
C ARG A 106 -5.50 0.78 11.09
N ILE A 107 -6.42 0.12 10.38
CA ILE A 107 -6.09 -0.74 9.23
C ILE A 107 -5.43 0.09 8.11
N ASN A 108 -5.94 1.30 7.85
CA ASN A 108 -5.35 2.22 6.87
C ASN A 108 -3.90 2.54 7.22
N LEU A 109 -3.62 2.88 8.49
CA LEU A 109 -2.26 3.14 8.96
C LEU A 109 -1.36 1.90 8.82
N THR A 110 -1.81 0.74 9.30
CA THR A 110 -1.05 -0.52 9.21
C THR A 110 -0.72 -0.89 7.77
N THR A 111 -1.66 -0.71 6.85
CA THR A 111 -1.45 -1.03 5.43
C THR A 111 -0.51 -0.02 4.77
N SER A 112 -0.64 1.27 5.12
CA SER A 112 0.29 2.32 4.68
C SER A 112 1.71 2.07 5.19
N ASP A 113 1.87 1.58 6.42
CA ASP A 113 3.17 1.21 7.00
C ASP A 113 3.83 0.08 6.19
N VAL A 114 3.06 -0.96 5.85
CA VAL A 114 3.55 -2.09 5.03
C VAL A 114 4.04 -1.60 3.66
N VAL A 115 3.24 -0.78 2.99
CA VAL A 115 3.59 -0.26 1.65
C VAL A 115 4.79 0.66 1.74
N THR A 116 4.85 1.53 2.76
CA THR A 116 5.99 2.44 2.98
C THR A 116 7.28 1.65 3.14
N TRP A 117 7.28 0.59 3.95
CA TRP A 117 8.43 -0.30 4.08
C TRP A 117 8.82 -0.97 2.77
N ALA A 118 7.84 -1.45 2.00
CA ALA A 118 8.11 -2.15 0.75
C ALA A 118 8.66 -1.22 -0.34
N SER A 119 8.19 0.03 -0.43
CA SER A 119 8.57 0.96 -1.49
C SER A 119 9.67 1.94 -1.10
N HIS A 120 9.81 2.30 0.18
CA HIS A 120 10.76 3.30 0.70
C HIS A 120 11.81 2.73 1.65
N GLY A 121 11.80 1.43 1.92
CA GLY A 121 12.79 0.74 2.76
C GLY A 121 12.77 1.09 4.26
N LYS A 122 12.03 2.12 4.70
CA LYS A 122 11.90 2.57 6.10
C LYS A 122 10.57 3.30 6.34
N LYS A 123 10.10 3.34 7.60
CA LYS A 123 9.05 4.28 8.01
C LYS A 123 9.58 5.72 7.96
N THR A 124 8.80 6.64 7.42
CA THR A 124 9.15 8.06 7.32
C THR A 124 8.42 8.86 8.40
N GLU A 125 9.07 9.86 8.99
CA GLU A 125 8.40 10.75 9.96
C GLU A 125 7.22 11.51 9.34
N GLU A 126 7.28 11.76 8.03
CA GLU A 126 6.21 12.43 7.26
C GLU A 126 5.09 11.49 6.81
N GLN A 127 5.08 10.22 7.21
CA GLN A 127 4.13 9.22 6.67
C GLN A 127 2.67 9.58 6.97
N ALA A 128 2.40 10.12 8.16
CA ALA A 128 1.05 10.55 8.53
C ALA A 128 0.59 11.73 7.67
N ALA A 129 1.47 12.69 7.40
CA ALA A 129 1.21 13.81 6.49
C ALA A 129 0.96 13.30 5.07
N PHE A 130 1.80 12.38 4.59
CA PHE A 130 1.64 11.79 3.26
C PHE A 130 0.33 11.03 3.12
N THR A 131 -0.02 10.21 4.11
CA THR A 131 -1.32 9.50 4.16
C THR A 131 -2.49 10.48 4.09
N SER A 132 -2.40 11.63 4.78
CA SER A 132 -3.42 12.68 4.74
C SER A 132 -3.54 13.32 3.36
N VAL A 133 -2.41 13.69 2.74
CA VAL A 133 -2.35 14.27 1.39
C VAL A 133 -2.94 13.31 0.36
N ILE A 134 -2.59 12.02 0.45
CA ILE A 134 -3.09 10.98 -0.46
C ILE A 134 -4.59 10.78 -0.28
N LYS A 135 -5.10 10.81 0.95
CA LYS A 135 -6.53 10.71 1.19
C LYS A 135 -7.30 11.88 0.57
N GLU A 136 -6.85 13.11 0.77
CA GLU A 136 -7.48 14.30 0.15
C GLU A 136 -7.36 14.25 -1.38
N THR A 137 -6.24 13.75 -1.90
CA THR A 137 -6.02 13.49 -3.33
C THR A 137 -7.05 12.51 -3.89
N ILE A 138 -7.27 11.38 -3.23
CA ILE A 138 -8.25 10.37 -3.65
C ILE A 138 -9.67 10.95 -3.61
N GLU A 139 -10.01 11.71 -2.56
CA GLU A 139 -11.32 12.37 -2.44
C GLU A 139 -11.56 13.37 -3.58
N LEU A 140 -10.55 14.14 -3.98
CA LEU A 140 -10.64 15.03 -5.13
C LEU A 140 -10.69 14.24 -6.44
N ALA A 141 -9.85 13.22 -6.63
CA ALA A 141 -9.80 12.44 -7.86
C ALA A 141 -11.08 11.63 -8.11
N ALA A 142 -11.76 11.18 -7.04
CA ALA A 142 -13.04 10.48 -7.13
C ALA A 142 -14.24 11.41 -7.36
N GLY A 143 -14.04 12.73 -7.26
CA GLY A 143 -15.08 13.72 -7.46
C GLY A 143 -15.54 13.83 -8.91
N PHE A 144 -16.79 14.29 -9.11
CA PHE A 144 -17.31 14.62 -10.43
C PHE A 144 -17.02 16.08 -10.75
N HIS A 145 -16.11 16.34 -11.69
CA HIS A 145 -15.70 17.70 -12.02
C HIS A 145 -16.27 18.16 -13.35
N ILE A 146 -16.91 19.33 -13.34
CA ILE A 146 -17.49 19.93 -14.55
C ILE A 146 -16.45 20.18 -15.65
N ALA A 147 -15.18 20.44 -15.27
CA ALA A 147 -14.09 20.63 -16.22
C ALA A 147 -13.71 19.35 -16.98
N ASP A 148 -13.91 18.17 -16.37
CA ASP A 148 -13.60 16.88 -17.00
C ASP A 148 -14.73 16.43 -17.96
N VAL A 149 -15.92 17.01 -17.78
CA VAL A 149 -17.16 16.67 -18.49
C VAL A 149 -17.44 17.66 -19.63
N TYR A 150 -16.90 18.87 -19.54
CA TYR A 150 -16.93 19.92 -20.57
C TYR A 150 -15.50 20.44 -20.88
N PRO A 151 -14.62 19.59 -21.42
CA PRO A 151 -13.21 19.93 -21.63
C PRO A 151 -13.00 21.08 -22.65
N SER A 152 -14.00 21.41 -23.48
CA SER A 152 -13.94 22.55 -24.40
C SER A 152 -13.96 23.90 -23.66
N ILE A 153 -14.60 23.97 -22.49
CA ILE A 153 -14.81 25.21 -21.73
C ILE A 153 -13.70 25.35 -20.67
N LYS A 154 -12.55 25.88 -21.09
CA LYS A 154 -11.37 26.09 -20.20
C LYS A 154 -11.61 27.03 -19.02
N LEU A 155 -12.73 27.76 -18.99
CA LEU A 155 -13.10 28.61 -17.86
C LEU A 155 -13.47 27.78 -16.62
N PHE A 156 -14.06 26.59 -16.80
CA PHE A 156 -14.51 25.75 -15.68
C PHE A 156 -13.37 25.24 -14.80
N SER A 157 -12.21 24.94 -15.40
CA SER A 157 -11.02 24.56 -14.62
C SER A 157 -10.48 25.72 -13.78
N ARG A 158 -10.76 26.98 -14.14
CA ARG A 158 -10.30 28.18 -13.42
C ARG A 158 -11.28 28.64 -12.35
N VAL A 159 -12.58 28.60 -12.62
CA VAL A 159 -13.62 29.17 -11.74
C VAL A 159 -14.08 28.19 -10.65
N SER A 160 -13.87 26.89 -10.82
CA SER A 160 -14.29 25.86 -9.85
C SER A 160 -13.56 25.93 -8.49
N GLY A 161 -12.49 26.72 -8.34
CA GLY A 161 -11.67 26.77 -7.13
C GLY A 161 -10.83 25.50 -6.88
N MET A 162 -11.11 24.42 -7.61
CA MET A 162 -10.45 23.12 -7.49
C MET A 162 -8.96 23.20 -7.77
N LYS A 163 -8.56 23.94 -8.82
CA LYS A 163 -7.16 24.06 -9.23
C LYS A 163 -6.25 24.49 -8.06
N GLY A 164 -6.68 25.44 -7.24
CA GLY A 164 -5.90 25.89 -6.08
C GLY A 164 -5.78 24.82 -4.99
N GLY A 165 -6.82 24.00 -4.77
CA GLY A 165 -6.77 22.87 -3.84
C GLY A 165 -5.82 21.76 -4.32
N VAL A 166 -5.92 21.40 -5.59
CA VAL A 166 -5.06 20.39 -6.24
C VAL A 166 -3.60 20.84 -6.26
N GLU A 167 -3.32 22.11 -6.58
CA GLU A 167 -1.96 22.68 -6.56
C GLU A 167 -1.36 22.73 -5.15
N ARG A 168 -2.18 22.99 -4.12
CA ARG A 168 -1.74 22.93 -2.72
C ARG A 168 -1.30 21.51 -2.36
N LEU A 169 -2.12 20.51 -2.66
CA LEU A 169 -1.81 19.10 -2.40
C LEU A 169 -0.60 18.63 -3.18
N HIS A 170 -0.48 19.04 -4.44
CA HIS A 170 0.69 18.75 -5.26
C HIS A 170 1.97 19.26 -4.62
N LYS A 171 1.99 20.53 -4.16
CA LYS A 171 3.17 21.10 -3.47
C LYS A 171 3.53 20.35 -2.19
N GLU A 172 2.54 19.91 -1.43
CA GLU A 172 2.79 19.16 -0.20
C GLU A 172 3.30 17.75 -0.50
N SER A 173 2.70 17.04 -1.46
CA SER A 173 3.17 15.74 -1.96
C SER A 173 4.59 15.83 -2.52
N ASP A 174 4.85 16.84 -3.36
CA ASP A 174 6.17 17.10 -3.96
C ASP A 174 7.25 17.30 -2.90
N ARG A 175 6.98 18.12 -1.88
CA ARG A 175 7.89 18.34 -0.74
C ARG A 175 8.24 17.02 -0.03
N ILE A 176 7.24 16.21 0.28
CA ILE A 176 7.42 14.94 1.00
C ILE A 176 8.21 13.95 0.14
N LEU A 177 7.80 13.74 -1.10
CA LEU A 177 8.45 12.82 -2.02
C LEU A 177 9.88 13.26 -2.34
N GLN A 178 10.14 14.57 -2.46
CA GLN A 178 11.49 15.09 -2.61
C GLN A 178 12.35 14.83 -1.37
N SER A 179 11.80 15.00 -0.16
CA SER A 179 12.51 14.68 1.09
C SER A 179 12.90 13.21 1.14
N ILE A 180 11.97 12.33 0.79
CA ILE A 180 12.19 10.88 0.70
C ILE A 180 13.31 10.54 -0.29
N ILE A 181 13.29 11.14 -1.49
CA ILE A 181 14.33 10.89 -2.51
C ILE A 181 15.69 11.40 -2.02
N ASN A 182 15.74 12.57 -1.38
CA ASN A 182 16.97 13.13 -0.84
C ASN A 182 17.57 12.25 0.26
N ASP A 183 16.74 11.70 1.14
CA ASP A 183 17.17 10.74 2.15
C ASP A 183 17.83 9.50 1.53
N HIS A 184 17.24 8.93 0.47
CA HIS A 184 17.81 7.77 -0.22
C HIS A 184 19.14 8.11 -0.88
N ARG A 185 19.24 9.28 -1.53
CA ARG A 185 20.51 9.76 -2.11
C ARG A 185 21.60 9.92 -1.05
N ALA A 186 21.28 10.52 0.10
CA ALA A 186 22.23 10.71 1.20
C ALA A 186 22.72 9.36 1.76
N ILE A 187 21.80 8.41 1.93
CA ILE A 187 22.12 7.05 2.38
C ILE A 187 23.03 6.35 1.35
N ASN A 188 22.72 6.43 0.06
CA ASN A 188 23.51 5.79 -1.00
C ASN A 188 24.90 6.41 -1.16
N ALA A 189 25.03 7.73 -1.02
CA ALA A 189 26.32 8.40 -0.99
C ALA A 189 27.19 7.93 0.20
N ALA A 190 26.60 7.75 1.38
CA ALA A 190 27.29 7.23 2.56
C ALA A 190 27.71 5.75 2.39
N LYS A 191 26.90 4.92 1.72
CA LYS A 191 27.20 3.50 1.44
C LYS A 191 28.36 3.33 0.46
N ASN A 192 28.47 4.18 -0.56
CA ASN A 192 29.57 4.12 -1.52
C ASN A 192 30.95 4.40 -0.88
N ALA A 193 30.98 4.98 0.33
CA ALA A 193 32.19 5.18 1.13
C ALA A 193 32.52 4.00 2.07
N GLY A 194 31.66 2.97 2.18
CA GLY A 194 31.85 1.81 3.04
C GLY A 194 30.96 0.64 2.65
N GLN A 195 31.55 -0.36 1.99
CA GLN A 195 30.87 -1.54 1.43
C GLN A 195 29.96 -2.28 2.44
N SER A 196 28.66 -2.06 2.34
CA SER A 196 27.65 -3.02 2.82
C SER A 196 26.58 -3.19 1.75
N GLU A 197 26.44 -4.42 1.26
CA GLU A 197 25.31 -4.84 0.41
C GLU A 197 24.06 -4.85 1.28
N ASN A 198 23.26 -3.79 1.17
CA ASN A 198 21.87 -3.83 1.64
C ASN A 198 20.96 -4.00 0.42
N HIS A 199 19.80 -4.63 0.63
CA HIS A 199 18.81 -4.86 -0.42
C HIS A 199 18.36 -3.53 -1.04
N GLU A 200 18.41 -3.42 -2.37
CA GLU A 200 17.94 -2.26 -3.12
C GLU A 200 16.42 -2.22 -3.08
N ASP A 201 15.86 -1.06 -2.74
CA ASP A 201 14.42 -0.83 -2.84
C ASP A 201 14.05 -0.18 -4.18
N LEU A 202 12.75 0.02 -4.41
CA LEU A 202 12.26 0.58 -5.68
C LEU A 202 12.85 1.97 -5.96
N ILE A 203 13.13 2.78 -4.94
CA ILE A 203 13.69 4.13 -5.13
C ILE A 203 15.12 4.03 -5.61
N ASP A 204 15.91 3.13 -4.99
CA ASP A 204 17.28 2.85 -5.43
C ASP A 204 17.30 2.42 -6.90
N VAL A 205 16.39 1.53 -7.31
CA VAL A 205 16.31 1.09 -8.70
C VAL A 205 15.92 2.22 -9.65
N LEU A 206 14.88 3.00 -9.33
CA LEU A 206 14.45 4.10 -10.20
C LEU A 206 15.51 5.21 -10.29
N LEU A 207 16.26 5.47 -9.21
CA LEU A 207 17.37 6.42 -9.22
C LEU A 207 18.49 6.00 -10.17
N LYS A 208 18.77 4.69 -10.28
CA LYS A 208 19.73 4.20 -11.29
C LYS A 208 19.29 4.55 -12.70
N PHE A 209 18.02 4.37 -13.04
CA PHE A 209 17.49 4.74 -14.37
C PHE A 209 17.50 6.26 -14.62
N HIS A 210 17.46 7.07 -13.55
CA HIS A 210 17.64 8.51 -13.64
C HIS A 210 19.10 8.88 -13.91
N ASP A 211 20.03 8.24 -13.21
CA ASP A 211 21.46 8.57 -13.22
C ASP A 211 22.25 7.90 -14.38
N SER A 212 21.83 6.72 -14.84
CA SER A 212 22.51 5.93 -15.88
C SER A 212 22.38 6.50 -17.28
N GLY A 213 21.34 7.31 -17.51
CA GLY A 213 21.00 7.78 -18.85
C GLY A 213 20.54 6.67 -19.81
N ASP A 214 19.96 5.59 -19.29
CA ASP A 214 19.35 4.52 -20.09
C ASP A 214 18.22 5.06 -20.99
N GLU A 215 17.81 4.28 -22.01
CA GLU A 215 16.82 4.66 -23.04
C GLU A 215 15.49 5.26 -22.50
N LEU A 216 15.11 4.95 -21.26
CA LEU A 216 13.88 5.45 -20.63
C LEU A 216 14.01 6.84 -19.98
N HIS A 217 15.23 7.36 -19.76
CA HIS A 217 15.56 8.65 -19.13
C HIS A 217 14.49 9.17 -18.16
N LEU A 218 14.34 8.54 -16.99
CA LEU A 218 13.36 8.95 -16.00
C LEU A 218 13.76 10.27 -15.36
N THR A 219 12.83 11.23 -15.28
CA THR A 219 13.01 12.44 -14.49
C THR A 219 12.70 12.18 -13.01
N ILE A 220 13.13 13.09 -12.14
CA ILE A 220 12.76 13.04 -10.71
C ILE A 220 11.24 13.14 -10.54
N ASP A 221 10.57 13.91 -11.38
CA ASP A 221 9.11 14.01 -11.35
C ASP A 221 8.43 12.69 -11.74
N ASN A 222 9.01 11.94 -12.68
CA ASN A 222 8.54 10.59 -12.98
C ASN A 222 8.69 9.66 -11.79
N LEU A 223 9.84 9.70 -11.09
CA LEU A 223 10.06 8.95 -9.86
C LEU A 223 9.00 9.27 -8.81
N LYS A 224 8.79 10.56 -8.51
CA LYS A 224 7.77 11.02 -7.56
C LYS A 224 6.39 10.49 -7.94
N SER A 225 6.02 10.54 -9.22
CA SER A 225 4.73 10.05 -9.72
C SER A 225 4.54 8.55 -9.47
N VAL A 226 5.60 7.74 -9.61
CA VAL A 226 5.57 6.28 -9.39
C VAL A 226 5.49 5.95 -7.91
N LEU A 227 6.25 6.64 -7.06
CA LEU A 227 6.20 6.43 -5.61
C LEU A 227 4.83 6.76 -5.04
N GLN A 228 4.22 7.84 -5.55
CA GLN A 228 2.84 8.19 -5.21
C GLN A 228 1.86 7.07 -5.62
N ASP A 229 2.00 6.50 -6.82
CA ASP A 229 1.17 5.38 -7.28
C ASP A 229 1.30 4.15 -6.38
N MET A 230 2.53 3.72 -6.08
CA MET A 230 2.76 2.54 -5.25
C MET A 230 2.17 2.71 -3.86
N PHE A 231 2.39 3.88 -3.25
CA PHE A 231 1.84 4.19 -1.94
C PHE A 231 0.31 4.24 -1.97
N SER A 232 -0.27 5.05 -2.87
CA SER A 232 -1.72 5.27 -2.93
C SER A 232 -2.48 3.99 -3.28
N ALA A 233 -2.06 3.28 -4.33
CA ALA A 233 -2.75 2.08 -4.79
C ALA A 233 -2.57 0.92 -3.82
N GLY A 234 -1.36 0.76 -3.24
CA GLY A 234 -1.08 -0.31 -2.29
C GLY A 234 -1.78 -0.16 -0.95
N SER A 235 -1.94 1.08 -0.47
CA SER A 235 -2.51 1.37 0.85
C SER A 235 -4.04 1.32 0.85
N GLU A 236 -4.70 2.22 0.13
CA GLU A 236 -6.16 2.41 0.22
C GLU A 236 -6.92 1.17 -0.22
N THR A 237 -6.55 0.56 -1.34
CA THR A 237 -7.34 -0.54 -1.91
C THR A 237 -7.31 -1.78 -1.01
N SER A 238 -6.12 -2.09 -0.47
CA SER A 238 -5.90 -3.20 0.44
C SER A 238 -6.59 -2.97 1.77
N SER A 239 -6.49 -1.76 2.34
CA SER A 239 -7.12 -1.45 3.62
C SER A 239 -8.65 -1.44 3.52
N THR A 240 -9.21 -0.90 2.44
CA THR A 240 -10.64 -0.94 2.15
C THR A 240 -11.13 -2.38 1.98
N THR A 241 -10.36 -3.23 1.30
CA THR A 241 -10.70 -4.66 1.16
C THR A 241 -10.75 -5.37 2.52
N VAL A 242 -9.76 -5.14 3.39
CA VAL A 242 -9.75 -5.71 4.74
C VAL A 242 -10.91 -5.20 5.58
N ASP A 243 -11.21 -3.90 5.53
CA ASP A 243 -12.30 -3.27 6.27
C ASP A 243 -13.66 -3.85 5.86
N TRP A 244 -13.90 -4.03 4.55
CA TRP A 244 -15.10 -4.70 4.04
C TRP A 244 -15.18 -6.17 4.43
N ALA A 245 -14.08 -6.92 4.33
CA ALA A 245 -14.04 -8.32 4.73
C ALA A 245 -14.41 -8.48 6.21
N MET A 246 -13.85 -7.64 7.08
CA MET A 246 -14.18 -7.61 8.51
C MET A 246 -15.65 -7.24 8.75
N ALA A 247 -16.16 -6.23 8.03
CA ALA A 247 -17.55 -5.82 8.14
C ALA A 247 -18.54 -6.92 7.73
N GLU A 248 -18.25 -7.63 6.65
CA GLU A 248 -19.10 -8.71 6.17
C GLU A 248 -19.01 -9.94 7.08
N MET A 249 -17.83 -10.31 7.57
CA MET A 249 -17.70 -11.40 8.55
C MET A 249 -18.46 -11.11 9.84
N LEU A 250 -18.41 -9.88 10.34
CA LEU A 250 -19.10 -9.50 11.58
C LEU A 250 -20.62 -9.40 11.44
N LYS A 251 -21.13 -9.12 10.22
CA LYS A 251 -22.56 -9.25 9.91
C LYS A 251 -23.01 -10.70 9.76
N HIS A 252 -22.10 -11.62 9.46
CA HIS A 252 -22.38 -13.04 9.20
C HIS A 252 -21.63 -13.97 10.16
N PRO A 253 -22.10 -14.15 11.41
CA PRO A 253 -21.37 -14.90 12.45
C PRO A 253 -20.99 -16.33 12.08
N ARG A 254 -21.78 -17.01 11.22
CA ARG A 254 -21.45 -18.34 10.72
C ARG A 254 -20.18 -18.35 9.87
N ILE A 255 -20.01 -17.34 9.02
CA ILE A 255 -18.82 -17.17 8.17
C ILE A 255 -17.62 -16.83 9.04
N LEU A 256 -17.78 -15.89 9.98
CA LEU A 256 -16.72 -15.53 10.93
C LEU A 256 -16.23 -16.75 11.72
N LYS A 257 -17.15 -17.54 12.28
CA LYS A 257 -16.80 -18.75 13.04
C LYS A 257 -16.03 -19.74 12.18
N LYS A 258 -16.49 -19.99 10.95
CA LYS A 258 -15.79 -20.88 10.02
C LYS A 258 -14.37 -20.38 9.70
N ALA A 259 -14.21 -19.08 9.46
CA ALA A 259 -12.89 -18.48 9.20
C ALA A 259 -11.94 -18.59 10.41
N GLN A 260 -12.46 -18.41 11.63
CA GLN A 260 -11.70 -18.63 12.87
C GLN A 260 -11.28 -20.09 13.01
N ASP A 261 -12.21 -21.03 12.84
CA ASP A 261 -11.95 -22.48 12.94
C ASP A 261 -10.88 -22.93 11.93
N GLU A 262 -10.96 -22.46 10.68
CA GLU A 262 -9.94 -22.72 9.63
C GLU A 262 -8.58 -22.11 9.99
N GLY A 263 -8.56 -20.87 10.50
CA GLY A 263 -7.33 -20.20 10.93
C GLY A 263 -6.63 -20.92 12.08
N TYR A 264 -7.39 -21.35 13.10
CA TYR A 264 -6.87 -22.15 14.21
C TYR A 264 -6.38 -23.52 13.73
N GLY A 265 -7.09 -24.16 12.80
CA GLY A 265 -6.68 -25.43 12.20
C GLY A 265 -5.32 -25.34 11.53
N GLN A 266 -5.11 -24.34 10.66
CA GLN A 266 -3.83 -24.13 9.97
C GLN A 266 -2.67 -23.83 10.92
N GLN A 267 -2.93 -23.11 12.02
CA GLN A 267 -1.89 -22.83 13.02
C GLN A 267 -1.49 -24.07 13.81
N ARG A 268 -2.44 -24.94 14.12
CA ARG A 268 -2.18 -26.22 14.79
C ARG A 268 -1.37 -27.16 13.90
N GLU A 269 -1.68 -27.24 12.62
CA GLU A 269 -0.90 -28.03 11.65
C GLU A 269 0.53 -27.51 11.50
N LYS A 270 0.72 -26.19 11.39
CA LYS A 270 2.06 -25.57 11.33
C LYS A 270 2.88 -25.81 12.61
N ALA A 271 2.25 -25.76 13.78
CA ALA A 271 2.92 -26.04 15.05
C ALA A 271 3.24 -27.53 15.24
N GLY A 272 2.38 -28.43 14.74
CA GLY A 272 2.64 -29.87 14.69
C GLY A 272 3.81 -30.24 13.80
N ASN A 273 3.96 -29.58 12.64
CA ASN A 273 5.06 -29.85 11.70
C ASN A 273 6.41 -29.24 12.11
N ASN A 274 6.44 -28.13 12.86
CA ASN A 274 7.68 -27.46 13.25
C ASN A 274 8.21 -27.85 14.64
N GLY A 275 7.53 -28.73 15.38
CA GLY A 275 7.95 -29.18 16.72
C GLY A 275 8.06 -28.07 17.78
N ASP A 276 7.57 -26.86 17.49
CA ASP A 276 7.58 -25.70 18.38
C ASP A 276 6.13 -25.34 18.78
N PRO A 277 5.66 -25.75 19.97
CA PRO A 277 4.31 -25.45 20.45
C PRO A 277 4.08 -23.95 20.72
N SER A 278 5.14 -23.13 20.76
CA SER A 278 5.05 -21.73 21.17
C SER A 278 4.42 -20.80 20.12
N GLY A 279 4.45 -21.17 18.83
CA GLY A 279 3.85 -20.39 17.75
C GLY A 279 2.32 -20.54 17.64
N ALA A 280 1.77 -21.68 18.05
CA ALA A 280 0.32 -21.90 18.10
C ALA A 280 -0.36 -21.09 19.22
N GLY A 281 0.37 -20.77 20.30
CA GLY A 281 -0.19 -20.05 21.45
C GLY A 281 -0.47 -18.56 21.18
N GLU A 282 0.39 -17.87 20.41
CA GLU A 282 0.32 -16.41 20.21
C GLU A 282 -0.91 -15.99 19.39
N TRP A 283 -1.22 -16.71 18.32
CA TRP A 283 -2.40 -16.43 17.49
C TRP A 283 -3.69 -17.08 18.03
N GLY A 284 -3.56 -18.22 18.72
CA GLY A 284 -4.63 -18.87 19.49
C GLY A 284 -5.31 -17.91 20.48
N GLN A 285 -4.49 -17.17 21.23
CA GLN A 285 -4.92 -16.21 22.24
C GLN A 285 -5.47 -14.88 21.66
N ILE A 286 -5.05 -14.50 20.45
CA ILE A 286 -5.55 -13.30 19.75
C ILE A 286 -6.94 -13.55 19.13
N GLY A 287 -7.25 -14.78 18.71
CA GLY A 287 -8.54 -15.07 18.07
C GLY A 287 -9.77 -14.99 19.01
N ASP A 288 -9.56 -14.94 20.33
CA ASP A 288 -10.61 -14.70 21.34
C ASP A 288 -10.94 -13.20 21.53
N LEU A 289 -10.33 -12.30 20.74
CA LEU A 289 -10.69 -10.89 20.70
C LEU A 289 -12.07 -10.72 20.05
N GLY A 290 -13.13 -10.90 20.85
CA GLY A 290 -14.53 -10.77 20.42
C GLY A 290 -14.88 -9.37 19.94
N LEU A 291 -14.61 -9.07 18.67
CA LEU A 291 -15.02 -7.82 18.02
C LEU A 291 -16.55 -7.82 17.80
N ARG A 292 -17.22 -6.71 18.10
CA ARG A 292 -18.62 -6.47 17.72
C ARG A 292 -18.73 -5.22 16.84
N ALA A 293 -19.44 -5.32 15.73
CA ALA A 293 -19.64 -4.20 14.81
C ALA A 293 -20.57 -3.11 15.39
N GLY A 294 -20.17 -1.85 15.22
CA GLY A 294 -21.00 -0.67 15.40
C GLY A 294 -21.47 -0.09 14.05
N ARG A 295 -22.14 1.08 14.07
CA ARG A 295 -22.65 1.73 12.84
C ARG A 295 -21.52 2.42 12.05
N ARG A 296 -21.59 2.38 10.72
CA ARG A 296 -20.71 3.12 9.80
C ARG A 296 -21.01 4.62 9.86
N GLY A 297 -19.98 5.45 10.04
CA GLY A 297 -20.06 6.91 9.93
C GLY A 297 -19.20 7.44 8.78
N ARG A 298 -19.21 8.76 8.55
CA ARG A 298 -18.38 9.43 7.52
C ARG A 298 -16.87 9.17 7.65
N ARG A 299 -16.39 8.73 8.82
CA ARG A 299 -14.97 8.49 9.13
C ARG A 299 -14.58 6.99 9.21
N GLY A 300 -15.44 6.09 8.77
CA GLY A 300 -15.20 4.63 8.80
C GLY A 300 -16.15 3.86 9.73
N PHE A 301 -15.86 2.58 9.93
CA PHE A 301 -16.60 1.70 10.83
C PHE A 301 -16.10 1.85 12.27
N ARG A 302 -17.03 1.93 13.21
CA ARG A 302 -16.73 1.84 14.65
C ARG A 302 -16.99 0.41 15.13
N TRP A 303 -16.13 -0.10 16.00
CA TRP A 303 -16.14 -1.48 16.46
C TRP A 303 -15.94 -1.51 17.97
N LYS A 304 -16.52 -2.47 18.68
CA LYS A 304 -16.21 -2.68 20.09
C LYS A 304 -15.19 -3.82 20.20
N ALA A 305 -14.02 -3.55 20.78
CA ALA A 305 -13.00 -4.57 21.02
C ALA A 305 -13.43 -5.50 22.17
N GLY A 306 -13.19 -6.80 22.00
CA GLY A 306 -13.52 -7.83 22.97
C GLY A 306 -12.49 -7.97 24.09
N GLY A 307 -12.91 -8.60 25.18
CA GLY A 307 -12.12 -8.91 26.38
C GLY A 307 -11.03 -9.96 26.17
N GLY A 308 -9.86 -9.61 25.61
CA GLY A 308 -8.70 -10.52 25.49
C GLY A 308 -7.66 -10.35 26.61
N ASP A 309 -6.95 -11.42 26.96
CA ASP A 309 -5.98 -11.47 28.06
C ASP A 309 -4.64 -10.79 27.72
N GLN A 310 -4.41 -9.63 28.31
CA GLN A 310 -3.30 -8.72 28.03
C GLN A 310 -1.92 -9.28 28.45
N ALA A 311 -1.88 -10.14 29.48
CA ALA A 311 -0.64 -10.75 29.96
C ALA A 311 -0.08 -11.80 28.97
N ALA A 312 -0.97 -12.48 28.25
CA ALA A 312 -0.63 -13.43 27.21
C ALA A 312 0.09 -12.75 26.01
N ALA A 313 -0.39 -11.58 25.61
CA ALA A 313 0.19 -10.78 24.53
C ALA A 313 1.60 -10.27 24.86
N GLU A 314 1.84 -9.82 26.10
CA GLU A 314 3.16 -9.34 26.55
C GLU A 314 4.20 -10.46 26.65
N GLY A 315 3.80 -11.66 27.09
CA GLY A 315 4.69 -12.82 27.13
C GLY A 315 5.15 -13.29 25.75
N ALA A 316 4.32 -13.12 24.72
CA ALA A 316 4.67 -13.46 23.34
C ALA A 316 5.67 -12.46 22.72
N VAL A 317 5.57 -11.18 23.09
CA VAL A 317 6.51 -10.11 22.69
C VAL A 317 7.93 -10.39 23.18
N ALA A 318 8.09 -10.87 24.42
CA ALA A 318 9.41 -11.23 24.94
C ALA A 318 10.06 -12.36 24.12
N ARG A 319 9.27 -13.37 23.73
CA ARG A 319 9.74 -14.51 22.92
C ARG A 319 10.10 -14.11 21.49
N GLN A 320 9.32 -13.22 20.86
CA GLN A 320 9.61 -12.68 19.53
C GLN A 320 10.84 -11.76 19.49
N ARG A 321 11.04 -10.90 20.52
CA ARG A 321 12.28 -10.11 20.64
C ARG A 321 13.51 -11.01 20.73
N GLN A 322 13.38 -12.15 21.38
CA GLN A 322 14.45 -13.15 21.48
C GLN A 322 14.69 -13.89 20.16
N LYS A 323 13.62 -14.25 19.42
CA LYS A 323 13.71 -14.82 18.05
C LYS A 323 14.35 -13.83 17.07
N ARG A 324 13.99 -12.55 17.12
CA ARG A 324 14.60 -11.47 16.31
C ARG A 324 16.08 -11.28 16.61
N ARG A 325 16.49 -11.30 17.89
CA ARG A 325 17.91 -11.25 18.27
C ARG A 325 18.68 -12.45 17.73
N ARG A 326 18.13 -13.66 17.88
CA ARG A 326 18.75 -14.89 17.37
C ARG A 326 18.87 -14.91 15.85
N TRP A 327 17.86 -14.44 15.13
CA TRP A 327 17.91 -14.34 13.67
C TRP A 327 18.94 -13.31 13.21
N GLN A 328 19.02 -12.14 13.87
CA GLN A 328 20.05 -11.13 13.59
C GLN A 328 21.46 -11.65 13.88
N GLU A 329 21.63 -12.46 14.92
CA GLU A 329 22.91 -13.14 15.23
C GLU A 329 23.26 -14.21 14.20
N GLN A 330 22.32 -15.07 13.80
CA GLN A 330 22.54 -16.10 12.78
C GLN A 330 22.86 -15.49 11.41
N ARG A 331 22.20 -14.39 11.06
CA ARG A 331 22.46 -13.66 9.82
C ARG A 331 23.85 -13.02 9.83
N ARG A 332 24.27 -12.40 10.95
CA ARG A 332 25.65 -11.88 11.12
C ARG A 332 26.70 -13.00 11.04
N GLN A 333 26.41 -14.18 11.58
CA GLN A 333 27.32 -15.32 11.49
C GLN A 333 27.44 -15.87 10.06
N HIS A 334 26.34 -15.91 9.31
CA HIS A 334 26.35 -16.31 7.90
C HIS A 334 27.14 -15.30 7.03
N GLU A 335 26.95 -14.00 7.27
CA GLU A 335 27.70 -12.92 6.59
C GLU A 335 29.20 -12.95 6.93
N CYS A 336 29.59 -13.31 8.16
CA CYS A 336 31.01 -13.52 8.52
C CYS A 336 31.62 -14.76 7.85
N GLN A 337 30.84 -15.84 7.66
CA GLN A 337 31.31 -17.07 7.00
C GLN A 337 31.51 -16.89 5.49
N GLU A 338 30.70 -16.07 4.81
CA GLU A 338 30.92 -15.75 3.40
C GLU A 338 32.12 -14.81 3.18
N LYS A 339 32.39 -13.89 4.12
CA LYS A 339 33.57 -13.01 4.06
C LYS A 339 34.90 -13.74 4.30
N GLY A 340 34.89 -14.88 5.00
CA GLY A 340 36.09 -15.70 5.22
C GLY A 340 36.44 -16.65 4.07
N LYS A 341 35.61 -16.72 3.03
CA LYS A 341 35.80 -17.59 1.85
C LYS A 341 36.16 -16.83 0.57
N ARG A 342 36.33 -15.50 0.63
CA ARG A 342 36.81 -14.67 -0.49
C ARG A 342 38.26 -14.26 -0.30
#